data_AF-A0A349Y3H2-F1
#
_entry.id   AF-A0A349Y3H2-F1
#
_cell.length_a   1.000
_cell.length_b   1.000
_cell.length_c   1.000
_cell.angle_alpha   90.00
_cell.angle_beta   90.00
_cell.angle_gamma   90.00
#
_symmetry.space_group_name_H-M   'P 1'
#
loop_
_entity.id
_entity.type
_entity.pdbx_description
1 polymer ?
#
loop_
_entity_poly.entity_id
_entity_poly.type
_entity_poly.pdbx_seq_one_letter_code
_entity_poly.pdbx_strand_id
1 'polypeptide(L)'
;MLGLYVPRPMGAAAAAVAGAALYAASAGFALPTVRTVLMIAVVATARCSRRRATVAQSLSLAALAMLLFDPLAVLAPGFWLSFAGVLWLIWCLPGREEGGLRGFLSAQGVATVALLPLTVALFGQASRAGPLVNLAAIPWWTMVVVPLALLGTALEALIDGAGRWPWQLAAWCFEASWWLFGYAARSELSLWWLPQSNRWALISAVFGVFWLLLPRGSGGRVPALLLCLPLLWPARHVPAEGEVELLVMDVGQGLAVAVRTRRHTLLYDTGPGAEEGFDAGERIVVPTLRALGQGRLDRIMISHDHRDHTGGLRGVRRSFPGAMLQAPPGVLRGRASTCHAGQSWQWDGVTFRVLHPPRDEPQSTNDSSCVLRLETNQGAILLAGDIEKRSEALLLRHAGALLAAQAVVVPHHGSASSSTPAWVAAVAPRLAIVSTGHRNRFGHPRAEVVERWQAVGAEVLNTSESGAVRIWLGRGGLQVREQRVFERRWWDAAERSRPAAILSAIKQAAAGPGD
;
A
#
# COMPACT_ATOMS: atom_id res chain seq x y z
N MET A 1 6.38 15.47 52.45
CA MET A 1 5.67 14.63 53.44
C MET A 1 4.91 13.43 52.86
N LEU A 2 4.63 13.33 51.55
CA LEU A 2 3.95 12.15 50.96
C LEU A 2 4.68 10.80 51.14
N GLY A 3 6.02 10.81 51.18
CA GLY A 3 6.83 9.60 51.33
C GLY A 3 6.73 8.88 52.68
N LEU A 4 6.03 9.47 53.65
CA LEU A 4 5.72 8.86 54.95
C LEU A 4 4.41 8.06 54.93
N TYR A 5 3.51 8.32 53.96
CA TYR A 5 2.17 7.72 53.91
C TYR A 5 1.98 6.78 52.72
N VAL A 6 2.72 6.98 51.63
CA VAL A 6 2.65 6.16 50.42
C VAL A 6 4.04 5.61 50.11
N PRO A 7 4.18 4.28 49.93
CA PRO A 7 5.44 3.71 49.46
C PRO A 7 5.88 4.40 48.17
N ARG A 8 7.14 4.87 48.13
CA ARG A 8 7.77 5.49 46.95
C ARG A 8 7.38 4.85 45.61
N PRO A 9 7.39 3.51 45.44
CA PRO A 9 6.99 2.90 44.16
C PRO A 9 5.52 3.12 43.80
N MET A 10 4.60 3.17 44.76
CA MET A 10 3.18 3.41 44.51
C MET A 10 2.92 4.88 44.13
N GLY A 11 3.60 5.81 44.82
CA GLY A 11 3.57 7.23 44.46
C GLY A 11 4.14 7.49 43.06
N ALA A 12 5.27 6.86 42.73
CA ALA A 12 5.88 6.94 41.41
C ALA A 12 4.99 6.35 40.31
N ALA A 13 4.35 5.20 40.58
CA ALA A 13 3.42 4.57 39.64
C ALA A 13 2.20 5.45 39.35
N ALA A 14 1.58 6.03 40.39
CA ALA A 14 0.46 6.95 40.22
C ALA A 14 0.87 8.21 39.44
N ALA A 15 2.03 8.80 39.77
CA ALA A 15 2.57 9.96 39.05
C ALA A 15 2.86 9.64 37.57
N ALA A 16 3.39 8.44 37.27
CA ALA A 16 3.66 8.02 35.91
C ALA A 16 2.37 7.88 35.08
N VAL A 17 1.32 7.27 35.65
CA VAL A 17 0.01 7.16 34.98
C VAL A 17 -0.61 8.53 34.75
N ALA A 18 -0.60 9.40 35.77
CA ALA A 18 -1.16 10.74 35.67
C ALA A 18 -0.41 11.60 34.64
N GLY A 19 0.93 11.57 34.65
CA GLY A 19 1.76 12.28 33.68
C GLY A 19 1.55 11.78 32.26
N ALA A 20 1.47 10.46 32.06
CA ALA A 20 1.18 9.88 30.76
C ALA A 20 -0.22 10.25 30.26
N ALA A 21 -1.23 10.25 31.14
CA ALA A 21 -2.60 10.66 30.79
C ALA A 21 -2.69 12.14 30.42
N LEU A 22 -2.00 13.02 31.16
CA LEU A 22 -1.91 14.45 30.85
C LEU A 22 -1.24 14.68 29.49
N TYR A 23 -0.14 13.97 29.22
CA TYR A 23 0.51 14.00 27.92
C TYR A 23 -0.43 13.51 26.80
N ALA A 24 -1.10 12.38 27.00
CA ALA A 24 -2.07 11.86 26.03
C ALA A 24 -3.20 12.86 25.74
N ALA A 25 -3.71 13.55 26.77
CA ALA A 25 -4.72 14.60 26.62
C ALA A 25 -4.19 15.79 25.79
N SER A 26 -2.98 16.27 26.09
CA SER A 26 -2.33 17.35 25.32
C SER A 26 -2.08 16.98 23.86
N ALA A 27 -1.88 15.69 23.57
CA ALA A 27 -1.71 15.14 22.23
C ALA A 27 -3.04 14.73 21.55
N GLY A 28 -4.20 15.10 22.10
CA GLY A 28 -5.52 14.82 21.53
C GLY A 28 -5.93 13.35 21.59
N PHE A 29 -5.41 12.57 22.54
CA PHE A 29 -5.67 11.14 22.71
C PHE A 29 -5.44 10.30 21.44
N ALA A 30 -4.41 10.66 20.66
CA ALA A 30 -3.99 9.85 19.53
C ALA A 30 -3.76 8.38 19.95
N LEU A 31 -4.16 7.42 19.11
CA LEU A 31 -4.07 5.98 19.44
C LEU A 31 -2.69 5.53 19.99
N PRO A 32 -1.54 6.02 19.49
CA PRO A 32 -0.23 5.69 20.09
C PRO A 32 -0.05 6.15 21.54
N THR A 33 -0.61 7.30 21.93
CA THR A 33 -0.48 7.83 23.31
C THR A 33 -1.40 7.10 24.26
N VAL A 34 -2.64 6.79 23.84
CA VAL A 34 -3.59 5.97 24.61
C VAL A 34 -2.99 4.59 24.92
N ARG A 35 -2.35 3.95 23.94
CA ARG A 35 -1.65 2.68 24.15
C ARG A 35 -0.58 2.76 25.24
N THR A 36 0.25 3.80 25.19
CA THR A 36 1.30 4.02 26.18
C THR A 36 0.71 4.22 27.58
N VAL A 37 -0.37 5.00 27.71
CA VAL A 37 -1.07 5.18 28.99
C VAL A 37 -1.59 3.86 29.54
N LEU A 38 -2.24 3.04 28.70
CA LEU A 38 -2.75 1.72 29.11
C LEU A 38 -1.61 0.79 29.54
N MET A 39 -0.51 0.75 28.80
CA MET A 39 0.67 -0.06 29.16
C MET A 39 1.27 0.40 30.50
N ILE A 40 1.43 1.71 30.71
CA ILE A 40 1.93 2.26 31.98
C ILE A 40 0.96 1.95 33.12
N ALA A 41 -0.34 2.10 32.91
CA ALA A 41 -1.37 1.78 33.90
C ALA A 41 -1.35 0.31 34.31
N VAL A 42 -1.22 -0.61 33.35
CA VAL A 42 -1.10 -2.05 33.64
C VAL A 42 0.15 -2.37 34.46
N VAL A 43 1.30 -1.82 34.08
CA VAL A 43 2.55 -2.03 34.83
C VAL A 43 2.49 -1.38 36.22
N ALA A 44 1.91 -0.18 36.33
CA ALA A 44 1.68 0.51 37.59
C ALA A 44 0.77 -0.31 38.51
N THR A 45 -0.36 -0.81 38.02
CA THR A 45 -1.27 -1.66 38.79
C THR A 45 -0.60 -2.98 39.20
N ALA A 46 0.16 -3.62 38.32
CA ALA A 46 0.91 -4.83 38.66
C ALA A 46 1.91 -4.56 39.80
N ARG A 47 2.68 -3.46 39.74
CA ARG A 47 3.62 -3.05 40.79
C ARG A 47 2.91 -2.70 42.11
N CYS A 48 1.80 -1.98 42.05
CA CYS A 48 1.01 -1.60 43.22
C CYS A 48 0.30 -2.80 43.87
N SER A 49 -0.11 -3.80 43.08
CA SER A 49 -0.77 -5.01 43.58
C SER A 49 0.14 -5.93 44.39
N ARG A 50 1.46 -5.64 44.44
CA ARG A 50 2.52 -6.45 45.08
C ARG A 50 2.56 -7.92 44.62
N ARG A 51 1.86 -8.28 43.54
CA ARG A 51 1.93 -9.60 42.92
C ARG A 51 3.20 -9.70 42.09
N ARG A 52 3.84 -10.87 42.10
CA ARG A 52 4.97 -11.17 41.21
C ARG A 52 4.42 -11.37 39.79
N ALA A 53 4.28 -10.27 39.04
CA ALA A 53 3.95 -10.33 37.63
C ALA A 53 5.24 -10.55 36.82
N THR A 54 5.25 -11.59 35.98
CA THR A 54 6.31 -11.73 34.98
C THR A 54 6.13 -10.67 33.88
N VAL A 55 7.19 -10.44 33.11
CA VAL A 55 7.12 -9.56 31.92
C VAL A 55 6.02 -10.04 30.97
N ALA A 56 5.97 -11.35 30.69
CA ALA A 56 4.98 -11.94 29.81
C ALA A 56 3.54 -11.68 30.30
N GLN A 57 3.30 -11.80 31.61
CA GLN A 57 1.99 -11.49 32.21
C GLN A 57 1.64 -10.00 32.06
N SER A 58 2.61 -9.11 32.27
CA SER A 58 2.39 -7.66 32.16
C SER A 58 2.07 -7.24 30.73
N LEU A 59 2.79 -7.79 29.75
CA LEU A 59 2.52 -7.58 28.33
C LEU A 59 1.18 -8.19 27.89
N SER A 60 0.86 -9.39 28.37
CA SER A 60 -0.42 -10.05 28.05
C SER A 60 -1.61 -9.27 28.60
N LEU A 61 -1.49 -8.75 29.84
CA LEU A 61 -2.52 -7.91 30.45
C LEU A 61 -2.67 -6.57 29.72
N ALA A 62 -1.57 -5.98 29.25
CA ALA A 62 -1.60 -4.77 28.44
C ALA A 62 -2.25 -5.01 27.06
N ALA A 63 -1.94 -6.12 26.41
CA ALA A 63 -2.59 -6.53 25.16
C ALA A 63 -4.09 -6.76 25.37
N LEU A 64 -4.48 -7.47 26.44
CA LEU A 64 -5.88 -7.71 26.78
C LEU A 64 -6.63 -6.41 27.05
N ALA A 65 -6.08 -5.53 27.90
CA ALA A 65 -6.69 -4.23 28.18
C ALA A 65 -6.90 -3.43 26.89
N MET A 66 -5.90 -3.42 26.00
CA MET A 66 -6.03 -2.73 24.72
C MET A 66 -7.12 -3.34 23.83
N LEU A 67 -7.16 -4.66 23.67
CA LEU A 67 -8.14 -5.34 22.81
C LEU A 67 -9.57 -5.28 23.36
N LEU A 68 -9.74 -5.06 24.67
CA LEU A 68 -11.05 -4.80 25.28
C LEU A 68 -11.61 -3.43 24.87
N PHE A 69 -10.75 -2.41 24.72
CA PHE A 69 -11.17 -1.06 24.30
C PHE A 69 -11.19 -0.88 22.78
N ASP A 70 -10.22 -1.46 22.08
CA ASP A 70 -10.09 -1.41 20.63
C ASP A 70 -9.73 -2.80 20.08
N PRO A 71 -10.73 -3.66 19.80
CA PRO A 71 -10.48 -5.01 19.28
C PRO A 71 -9.85 -5.00 17.88
N LEU A 72 -10.04 -3.93 17.11
CA LEU A 72 -9.48 -3.78 15.77
C LEU A 72 -8.01 -3.35 15.79
N ALA A 73 -7.46 -3.02 16.97
CA ALA A 73 -6.05 -2.70 17.14
C ALA A 73 -5.10 -3.77 16.59
N VAL A 74 -5.50 -5.03 16.61
CA VAL A 74 -4.70 -6.16 16.06
C VAL A 74 -4.47 -6.02 14.54
N LEU A 75 -5.28 -5.23 13.84
CA LEU A 75 -5.11 -4.94 12.42
C LEU A 75 -4.13 -3.79 12.16
N ALA A 76 -3.83 -2.98 13.18
CA ALA A 76 -2.94 -1.84 13.06
C ALA A 76 -1.47 -2.30 13.14
N PRO A 77 -0.60 -1.93 12.19
CA PRO A 77 0.84 -2.20 12.24
C PRO A 77 1.48 -1.76 13.57
N GLY A 78 1.00 -0.64 14.12
CA GLY A 78 1.49 -0.09 15.38
C GLY A 78 1.40 -1.08 16.55
N PHE A 79 0.33 -1.89 16.63
CA PHE A 79 0.14 -2.86 17.71
C PHE A 79 1.31 -3.85 17.73
N TRP A 80 1.54 -4.52 16.60
CA TRP A 80 2.59 -5.53 16.47
C TRP A 80 3.99 -4.98 16.67
N LEU A 81 4.30 -3.81 16.10
CA LEU A 81 5.61 -3.18 16.25
C LEU A 81 5.91 -2.82 17.71
N SER A 82 4.93 -2.35 18.47
CA SER A 82 5.09 -2.02 19.89
C SER A 82 5.35 -3.27 20.74
N PHE A 83 4.49 -4.29 20.66
CA PHE A 83 4.64 -5.49 21.48
C PHE A 83 5.86 -6.31 21.08
N ALA A 84 6.12 -6.50 19.78
CA ALA A 84 7.32 -7.19 19.31
C ALA A 84 8.60 -6.46 19.72
N GLY A 85 8.63 -5.12 19.60
CA GLY A 85 9.79 -4.32 19.97
C GLY A 85 10.16 -4.49 21.45
N VAL A 86 9.16 -4.43 22.33
CA VAL A 86 9.38 -4.65 23.78
C VAL A 86 9.86 -6.06 24.07
N LEU A 87 9.25 -7.09 23.46
CA LEU A 87 9.69 -8.49 23.62
C LEU A 87 11.15 -8.68 23.19
N TRP A 88 11.54 -8.13 22.03
CA TRP A 88 12.90 -8.21 21.52
C TRP A 88 13.92 -7.51 22.40
N LEU A 89 13.61 -6.30 22.89
CA LEU A 89 14.49 -5.56 23.80
C LEU A 89 14.70 -6.33 25.10
N ILE A 90 13.64 -6.89 25.68
CA ILE A 90 13.73 -7.65 26.93
C ILE A 90 14.54 -8.94 26.72
N TRP A 91 14.37 -9.60 25.58
CA TRP A 91 15.12 -10.82 25.25
C TRP A 91 16.61 -10.57 25.00
N CYS A 92 16.95 -9.53 24.24
CA CYS A 92 18.33 -9.28 23.81
C CYS A 92 19.15 -8.48 24.81
N LEU A 93 18.50 -7.70 25.67
CA LEU A 93 19.12 -6.85 26.68
C LEU A 93 18.58 -7.14 28.09
N PRO A 94 18.60 -8.42 28.56
CA PRO A 94 18.10 -8.76 29.88
C PRO A 94 19.03 -8.15 30.94
N GLY A 95 18.51 -7.24 31.78
CA GLY A 95 19.22 -6.71 32.94
C GLY A 95 20.49 -5.90 32.63
N ARG A 96 20.70 -5.44 31.39
CA ARG A 96 21.82 -4.55 31.07
C ARG A 96 21.54 -3.13 31.56
N GLU A 97 22.01 -2.81 32.76
CA GLU A 97 22.29 -1.44 33.19
C GLU A 97 23.56 -0.89 32.51
N GLU A 98 23.74 -1.12 31.21
CA GLU A 98 24.78 -0.38 30.45
C GLU A 98 24.24 1.04 30.20
N GLY A 99 24.25 1.86 31.26
CA GLY A 99 23.90 3.27 31.17
C GLY A 99 24.79 4.00 30.16
N GLY A 100 24.21 5.00 29.48
CA GLY A 100 24.93 5.85 28.53
C GLY A 100 24.88 5.36 27.08
N LEU A 101 25.90 5.75 26.30
CA LEU A 101 25.90 5.63 24.83
C LEU A 101 25.86 4.17 24.34
N ARG A 102 26.51 3.23 25.05
CA ARG A 102 26.55 1.81 24.66
C ARG A 102 25.17 1.14 24.78
N GLY A 103 24.47 1.36 25.91
CA GLY A 103 23.10 0.88 26.08
C GLY A 103 22.17 1.44 25.01
N PHE A 104 22.24 2.75 24.75
CA PHE A 104 21.45 3.38 23.69
C PHE A 104 21.74 2.80 22.31
N LEU A 105 23.02 2.68 21.91
CA LEU A 105 23.41 2.08 20.63
C LEU A 105 22.95 0.62 20.50
N SER A 106 23.06 -0.15 21.59
CA SER A 106 22.61 -1.55 21.59
C SER A 106 21.09 -1.67 21.43
N ALA A 107 20.32 -0.80 22.10
CA ALA A 107 18.87 -0.76 21.99
C ALA A 107 18.42 -0.35 20.58
N GLN A 108 19.08 0.65 19.99
CA GLN A 108 18.82 1.06 18.59
C GLN A 108 19.15 -0.06 17.60
N GLY A 109 20.28 -0.76 17.79
CA GLY A 109 20.67 -1.89 16.95
C GLY A 109 19.68 -3.05 17.04
N VAL A 110 19.27 -3.43 18.25
CA VAL A 110 18.25 -4.48 18.47
C VAL A 110 16.94 -4.05 17.83
N ALA A 111 16.41 -2.86 18.14
CA ALA A 111 15.14 -2.40 17.58
C ALA A 111 15.16 -2.39 16.04
N THR A 112 16.27 -1.93 15.44
CA THR A 112 16.45 -1.89 13.99
C THR A 112 16.41 -3.28 13.37
N VAL A 113 17.26 -4.20 13.85
CA VAL A 113 17.40 -5.54 13.25
C VAL A 113 16.19 -6.42 13.57
N ALA A 114 15.72 -6.35 14.82
CA ALA A 114 14.65 -7.19 15.32
C ALA A 114 13.29 -6.90 14.69
N LEU A 115 13.00 -5.62 14.44
CA LEU A 115 11.75 -5.20 13.82
C LEU A 115 11.81 -5.22 12.29
N LEU A 116 12.98 -5.40 11.68
CA LEU A 116 13.14 -5.35 10.23
C LEU A 116 12.23 -6.33 9.47
N PRO A 117 12.11 -7.63 9.86
CA PRO A 117 11.21 -8.54 9.15
C PRO A 117 9.75 -8.07 9.20
N LEU A 118 9.34 -7.54 10.35
CA LEU A 118 7.98 -7.08 10.58
C LEU A 118 7.69 -5.78 9.82
N THR A 119 8.63 -4.83 9.77
CA THR A 119 8.47 -3.60 8.99
C THR A 119 8.43 -3.87 7.50
N VAL A 120 9.28 -4.77 6.99
CA VAL A 120 9.23 -5.20 5.58
C VAL A 120 7.92 -5.88 5.25
N ALA A 121 7.41 -6.78 6.10
CA ALA A 121 6.15 -7.45 5.86
C ALA A 121 4.93 -6.53 5.95
N LEU A 122 4.93 -5.55 6.86
CA LEU A 122 3.80 -4.63 7.06
C LEU A 122 3.77 -3.48 6.06
N PHE A 123 4.94 -3.00 5.61
CA PHE A 123 5.04 -1.79 4.78
C PHE A 123 5.61 -2.02 3.38
N GLY A 124 6.15 -3.21 3.07
CA GLY A 124 6.81 -3.50 1.79
C GLY A 124 8.12 -2.72 1.59
N GLN A 125 8.69 -2.15 2.66
CA GLN A 125 9.86 -1.29 2.60
C GLN A 125 10.65 -1.34 3.90
N ALA A 126 11.95 -1.05 3.79
CA ALA A 126 12.87 -0.86 4.90
C ALA A 126 13.59 0.49 4.76
N SER A 127 13.73 1.24 5.85
CA SER A 127 14.51 2.48 5.81
C SER A 127 16.00 2.17 5.95
N ARG A 128 16.82 2.50 4.94
CA ARG A 128 18.29 2.30 5.02
C ARG A 128 18.94 3.40 5.85
N ALA A 129 18.49 4.64 5.69
CA ALA A 129 18.95 5.77 6.50
C ALA A 129 18.33 5.79 7.91
N GLY A 130 17.21 5.10 8.12
CA GLY A 130 16.44 5.09 9.36
C GLY A 130 17.26 4.85 10.64
N PRO A 131 18.16 3.86 10.70
CA PRO A 131 18.97 3.62 11.90
C PRO A 131 19.88 4.80 12.26
N LEU A 132 20.47 5.46 11.26
CA LEU A 132 21.32 6.63 11.45
C LEU A 132 20.50 7.87 11.82
N VAL A 133 19.37 8.07 11.14
CA VAL A 133 18.46 9.18 11.43
C VAL A 133 17.89 9.04 12.83
N ASN A 134 17.42 7.85 13.22
CA ASN A 134 16.86 7.58 14.55
C ASN A 134 17.88 7.79 15.67
N LEU A 135 19.16 7.50 15.42
CA LEU A 135 20.23 7.72 16.37
C LEU A 135 20.36 9.20 16.78
N ALA A 136 20.13 10.12 15.84
CA ALA A 136 20.17 11.56 16.09
C ALA A 136 18.79 12.14 16.46
N ALA A 137 17.74 11.74 15.72
CA ALA A 137 16.39 12.28 15.83
C ALA A 137 15.75 11.97 17.18
N ILE A 138 15.84 10.72 17.65
CA ILE A 138 15.20 10.30 18.90
C ILE A 138 15.71 11.11 20.10
N PRO A 139 17.03 11.21 20.38
CA PRO A 139 17.51 12.00 21.51
C PRO A 139 17.25 13.49 21.31
N TRP A 140 17.41 14.03 20.09
CA TRP A 140 17.17 15.44 19.82
C TRP A 140 15.70 15.83 20.07
N TRP A 141 14.75 15.10 19.48
CA TRP A 141 13.33 15.41 19.65
C TRP A 141 12.83 15.11 21.06
N THR A 142 13.27 14.01 21.67
CA THR A 142 12.79 13.60 23.00
C THR A 142 13.38 14.47 24.11
N MET A 143 14.64 14.89 24.01
CA MET A 143 15.32 15.62 25.10
C MET A 143 15.34 17.14 24.89
N VAL A 144 15.09 17.64 23.68
CA VAL A 144 15.12 19.08 23.38
C VAL A 144 13.76 19.58 22.91
N VAL A 145 13.26 19.08 21.78
CA VAL A 145 12.05 19.64 21.14
C VAL A 145 10.79 19.43 21.98
N VAL A 146 10.52 18.19 22.41
CA VAL A 146 9.30 17.86 23.18
C VAL A 146 9.30 18.56 24.55
N PRO A 147 10.38 18.58 25.35
CA PRO A 147 10.41 19.31 26.61
C PRO A 147 10.18 20.81 26.44
N LEU A 148 10.77 21.45 25.42
CA LEU A 148 10.51 22.86 25.14
C LEU A 148 9.06 23.11 24.72
N ALA A 149 8.47 22.22 23.93
CA ALA A 149 7.06 22.31 23.54
C ALA A 149 6.13 22.20 24.76
N LEU A 150 6.38 21.22 25.64
CA LEU A 150 5.62 21.04 26.88
C LEU A 150 5.82 22.19 27.86
N LEU A 151 7.04 22.75 27.94
CA LEU A 151 7.31 23.94 28.74
C LEU A 151 6.52 25.14 28.22
N GLY A 152 6.48 25.34 26.91
CA GLY A 152 5.65 26.38 26.30
C GLY A 152 4.17 26.21 26.63
N THR A 153 3.64 24.99 26.51
CA THR A 153 2.25 24.69 26.88
C THR A 153 1.98 24.93 28.36
N ALA A 154 2.88 24.52 29.26
CA ALA A 154 2.73 24.74 30.69
C ALA A 154 2.79 26.22 31.07
N LEU A 155 3.72 26.99 30.47
CA LEU A 155 3.84 28.42 30.73
C LEU A 155 2.65 29.21 30.20
N GLU A 156 2.16 28.89 29.00
CA GLU A 156 0.96 29.54 28.45
C GLU A 156 -0.27 29.28 29.33
N ALA A 157 -0.43 28.05 29.83
CA ALA A 157 -1.55 27.70 30.71
C ALA A 157 -1.50 28.43 32.07
N LEU A 158 -0.33 28.90 32.49
CA LEU A 158 -0.15 29.65 33.74
C LEU A 158 -0.23 31.15 33.54
N ILE A 159 0.35 31.65 32.45
CA ILE A 159 0.47 33.08 32.12
C ILE A 159 0.32 33.22 30.60
N ASP A 160 -0.76 33.85 30.16
CA ASP A 160 -1.01 34.13 28.75
C ASP A 160 0.20 34.84 28.10
N GLY A 161 0.69 34.29 27.00
CA GLY A 161 1.85 34.77 26.25
C GLY A 161 3.23 34.30 26.75
N ALA A 162 3.35 33.70 27.94
CA ALA A 162 4.62 33.21 28.45
C ALA A 162 5.13 31.95 27.71
N GLY A 163 4.25 31.22 27.01
CA GLY A 163 4.59 30.05 26.22
C GLY A 163 5.23 30.34 24.87
N ARG A 164 5.32 31.62 24.45
CA ARG A 164 5.82 32.00 23.13
C ARG A 164 7.28 31.65 22.91
N TRP A 165 8.17 31.99 23.86
CA TRP A 165 9.61 31.79 23.67
C TRP A 165 10.02 30.30 23.66
N PRO A 166 9.49 29.40 24.52
CA PRO A 166 9.83 27.98 24.44
C PRO A 166 9.31 27.35 23.15
N TRP A 167 8.10 27.74 22.71
CA TRP A 167 7.56 27.26 21.43
C TRP A 167 8.38 27.72 20.23
N GLN A 168 8.81 28.98 20.20
CA GLN A 168 9.70 29.48 19.13
C GLN A 168 11.03 28.73 19.12
N LEU A 169 11.63 28.50 20.29
CA LEU A 169 12.86 27.73 20.39
C LEU A 169 12.66 26.28 19.96
N ALA A 170 11.57 25.64 20.40
CA ALA A 170 11.20 24.29 19.97
C ALA A 170 11.03 24.22 18.45
N ALA A 171 10.36 25.20 17.84
CA ALA A 171 10.17 25.31 16.40
C ALA A 171 11.51 25.46 15.67
N TRP A 172 12.43 26.32 16.14
CA TRP A 172 13.76 26.44 15.54
C TRP A 172 14.58 25.15 15.64
N CYS A 173 14.57 24.49 16.80
CA CYS A 173 15.23 23.19 16.98
C CYS A 173 14.63 22.11 16.08
N PHE A 174 13.31 22.12 15.91
CA PHE A 174 12.60 21.21 15.01
C PHE A 174 12.99 21.48 13.56
N GLU A 175 12.84 22.72 13.07
CA GLU A 175 13.14 23.12 11.69
C GLU A 175 14.59 22.83 11.29
N ALA A 176 15.55 23.12 12.16
CA ALA A 176 16.96 22.80 11.92
C ALA A 176 17.17 21.29 11.70
N SER A 177 16.55 20.45 12.53
CA SER A 177 16.62 18.99 12.36
C SER A 177 15.80 18.50 11.16
N TRP A 178 14.67 19.14 10.88
CA TRP A 178 13.77 18.79 9.80
C TRP A 178 14.39 19.03 8.43
N TRP A 179 15.14 20.14 8.26
CA TRP A 179 15.89 20.41 7.03
C TRP A 179 16.87 19.27 6.71
N LEU A 180 17.63 18.82 7.71
CA LEU A 180 18.59 17.72 7.56
C LEU A 180 17.90 16.40 7.20
N PHE A 181 16.83 16.05 7.91
CA PHE A 181 16.09 14.80 7.65
C PHE A 181 15.31 14.86 6.33
N GLY A 182 14.82 16.03 5.93
CA GLY A 182 14.19 16.26 4.64
C GLY A 182 15.15 16.12 3.46
N TYR A 183 16.44 16.40 3.65
CA TYR A 183 17.47 16.04 2.67
C TYR A 183 17.68 14.52 2.60
N ALA A 184 17.86 13.87 3.76
CA ALA A 184 18.01 12.42 3.83
C ALA A 184 16.82 11.66 3.22
N ALA A 185 15.59 12.13 3.45
CA ALA A 185 14.36 11.55 2.91
C ALA A 185 14.28 11.61 1.38
N ARG A 186 14.86 12.64 0.76
CA ARG A 186 14.90 12.81 -0.71
C ARG A 186 15.99 11.98 -1.39
N SER A 187 16.94 11.44 -0.62
CA SER A 187 17.98 10.59 -1.16
C SER A 187 17.44 9.20 -1.52
N GLU A 188 18.07 8.52 -2.48
CA GLU A 188 17.80 7.11 -2.79
C GLU A 188 18.16 6.14 -1.65
N LEU A 189 18.83 6.65 -0.60
CA LEU A 189 19.17 5.92 0.61
C LEU A 189 18.05 6.00 1.67
N SER A 190 16.96 6.73 1.44
CA SER A 190 15.88 6.86 2.42
C SER A 190 15.14 5.53 2.62
N LEU A 191 14.72 4.93 1.50
CA LEU A 191 13.85 3.76 1.48
C LEU A 191 14.39 2.70 0.51
N TRP A 192 14.43 1.47 1.01
CA TRP A 192 14.59 0.29 0.21
C TRP A 192 13.23 -0.37 0.05
N TRP A 193 12.72 -0.38 -1.17
CA TRP A 193 11.50 -1.12 -1.52
C TRP A 193 11.84 -2.59 -1.74
N LEU A 194 11.09 -3.47 -1.09
CA LEU A 194 11.19 -4.91 -1.29
C LEU A 194 9.91 -5.43 -1.93
N PRO A 195 10.00 -6.35 -2.91
CA PRO A 195 8.82 -7.01 -3.43
C PRO A 195 8.10 -7.77 -2.33
N GLN A 196 6.80 -7.97 -2.51
CA GLN A 196 6.02 -8.79 -1.60
C GLN A 196 6.60 -10.21 -1.58
N SER A 197 6.78 -10.74 -0.38
CA SER A 197 7.29 -12.10 -0.15
C SER A 197 6.19 -12.98 0.43
N ASN A 198 6.41 -14.30 0.34
CA ASN A 198 5.53 -15.28 0.95
C ASN A 198 5.55 -15.15 2.48
N ARG A 199 4.45 -15.45 3.16
CA ARG A 199 4.34 -15.52 4.63
C ARG A 199 5.42 -16.41 5.27
N TRP A 200 5.83 -17.49 4.59
CA TRP A 200 6.94 -18.33 5.06
C TRP A 200 8.29 -17.61 5.07
N ALA A 201 8.51 -16.67 4.15
CA ALA A 201 9.72 -15.85 4.15
C ALA A 201 9.80 -14.95 5.41
N LEU A 202 8.66 -14.43 5.87
CA LEU A 202 8.59 -13.70 7.14
C LEU A 202 8.94 -14.59 8.32
N ILE A 203 8.34 -15.79 8.40
CA ILE A 203 8.61 -16.75 9.49
C ILE A 203 10.11 -17.09 9.53
N SER A 204 10.68 -17.46 8.37
CA SER A 204 12.11 -17.75 8.24
C SER A 204 12.97 -16.55 8.65
N ALA A 205 12.64 -15.33 8.22
CA ALA A 205 13.40 -14.14 8.58
C ALA A 205 13.30 -13.80 10.08
N VAL A 206 12.15 -14.01 10.73
CA VAL A 206 12.02 -13.85 12.19
C VAL A 206 12.92 -14.84 12.92
N PHE A 207 12.97 -16.11 12.50
CA PHE A 207 13.90 -17.09 13.06
C PHE A 207 15.37 -16.75 12.76
N GLY A 208 15.67 -16.27 11.56
CA GLY A 208 16.99 -15.81 11.18
C GLY A 208 17.47 -14.67 12.06
N VAL A 209 16.63 -13.66 12.28
CA VAL A 209 16.89 -12.54 13.18
C VAL A 209 17.02 -13.00 14.64
N PHE A 210 16.17 -13.94 15.09
CA PHE A 210 16.29 -14.55 16.41
C PHE A 210 17.67 -15.19 16.61
N TRP A 211 18.08 -16.03 15.67
CA TRP A 211 19.40 -16.67 15.70
C TRP A 211 20.53 -15.64 15.63
N LEU A 212 20.40 -14.61 14.79
CA LEU A 212 21.42 -13.55 14.65
C LEU A 212 21.65 -12.80 15.97
N LEU A 213 20.60 -12.64 16.78
CA LEU A 213 20.63 -11.93 18.05
C LEU A 213 20.94 -12.84 19.27
N LEU A 214 21.18 -14.15 19.06
CA LEU A 214 21.62 -15.03 20.14
C LEU A 214 23.03 -14.63 20.66
N PRO A 215 23.34 -14.92 21.94
CA PRO A 215 24.65 -14.66 22.51
C PRO A 215 25.79 -15.28 21.68
N ARG A 216 26.94 -14.59 21.65
CA ARG A 216 28.15 -15.03 20.91
C ARG A 216 28.53 -16.45 21.35
N GLY A 217 28.64 -17.39 20.40
CA GLY A 217 29.04 -18.79 20.65
C GLY A 217 27.98 -19.86 20.31
N SER A 218 26.77 -19.46 19.92
CA SER A 218 25.60 -20.34 19.67
C SER A 218 25.45 -20.85 18.23
N GLY A 219 26.48 -20.72 17.39
CA GLY A 219 26.48 -21.11 15.97
C GLY A 219 27.01 -20.03 15.03
N GLY A 220 27.20 -20.39 13.76
CA GLY A 220 27.63 -19.45 12.72
C GLY A 220 26.56 -18.41 12.38
N ARG A 221 26.95 -17.18 12.06
CA ARG A 221 26.02 -16.12 11.60
C ARG A 221 25.48 -16.34 10.19
N VAL A 222 26.11 -17.24 9.42
CA VAL A 222 25.74 -17.51 8.03
C VAL A 222 24.36 -18.15 7.91
N PRO A 223 24.01 -19.24 8.62
CA PRO A 223 22.65 -19.79 8.63
C PRO A 223 21.57 -18.76 8.98
N ALA A 224 21.82 -17.88 9.95
CA ALA A 224 20.91 -16.81 10.34
C ALA A 224 20.63 -15.85 9.18
N LEU A 225 21.67 -15.44 8.43
CA LEU A 225 21.51 -14.60 7.25
C LEU A 225 20.83 -15.33 6.10
N LEU A 226 21.10 -16.63 5.89
CA LEU A 226 20.44 -17.45 4.88
C LEU A 226 18.93 -17.54 5.13
N LEU A 227 18.50 -17.64 6.39
CA LEU A 227 17.08 -17.64 6.76
C LEU A 227 16.37 -16.30 6.46
N CYS A 228 17.11 -15.19 6.40
CA CYS A 228 16.58 -13.88 6.01
C CYS A 228 16.51 -13.68 4.48
N LEU A 229 17.25 -14.47 3.69
CA LEU A 229 17.33 -14.28 2.23
C LEU A 229 15.97 -14.33 1.51
N PRO A 230 15.04 -15.26 1.81
CA PRO A 230 13.75 -15.29 1.12
C PRO A 230 12.92 -14.02 1.27
N LEU A 231 13.11 -13.29 2.38
CA LEU A 231 12.44 -12.01 2.62
C LEU A 231 13.11 -10.88 1.82
N LEU A 232 14.44 -10.90 1.72
CA LEU A 232 15.23 -9.87 1.03
C LEU A 232 15.24 -10.05 -0.50
N TRP A 233 15.09 -11.30 -0.96
CA TRP A 233 15.16 -11.69 -2.36
C TRP A 233 14.03 -12.66 -2.73
N PRO A 234 12.77 -12.21 -2.67
CA PRO A 234 11.63 -13.07 -2.97
C PRO A 234 11.67 -13.51 -4.44
N ALA A 235 11.26 -14.75 -4.69
CA ALA A 235 11.02 -15.24 -6.04
C ALA A 235 9.98 -14.33 -6.72
N ARG A 236 10.32 -13.84 -7.91
CA ARG A 236 9.44 -12.95 -8.67
C ARG A 236 8.81 -13.75 -9.79
N HIS A 237 7.49 -13.78 -9.82
CA HIS A 237 6.76 -14.27 -10.99
C HIS A 237 6.83 -13.22 -12.10
N VAL A 238 7.35 -13.63 -13.25
CA VAL A 238 7.50 -12.79 -14.43
C VAL A 238 6.84 -13.52 -15.60
N PRO A 239 5.95 -12.87 -16.37
CA PRO A 239 5.30 -13.48 -17.52
C PRO A 239 6.32 -14.09 -18.49
N ALA A 240 6.00 -15.24 -19.09
CA ALA A 240 6.84 -15.82 -20.12
C ALA A 240 6.78 -14.98 -21.42
N GLU A 241 7.65 -15.30 -22.36
CA GLU A 241 7.63 -14.65 -23.68
C GLU A 241 6.32 -14.96 -24.42
N GLY A 242 5.71 -13.93 -24.99
CA GLY A 242 4.39 -13.98 -25.63
C GLY A 242 3.21 -13.97 -24.65
N GLU A 243 3.45 -13.86 -23.35
CA GLU A 243 2.40 -13.79 -22.32
C GLU A 243 2.29 -12.39 -21.72
N VAL A 244 1.07 -12.05 -21.29
CA VAL A 244 0.78 -10.78 -20.62
C VAL A 244 0.05 -11.02 -19.31
N GLU A 245 0.48 -10.31 -18.27
CA GLU A 245 -0.22 -10.22 -16.98
C GLU A 245 -0.82 -8.81 -16.85
N LEU A 246 -2.10 -8.74 -16.50
CA LEU A 246 -2.77 -7.51 -16.11
C LEU A 246 -3.13 -7.56 -14.63
N LEU A 247 -2.97 -6.45 -13.93
CA LEU A 247 -3.53 -6.23 -12.61
C LEU A 247 -4.40 -4.99 -12.65
N VAL A 248 -5.72 -5.19 -12.65
CA VAL A 248 -6.69 -4.11 -12.42
C VAL A 248 -6.74 -3.88 -10.91
N MET A 249 -6.21 -2.74 -10.49
CA MET A 249 -6.07 -2.42 -9.06
C MET A 249 -7.42 -1.98 -8.46
N ASP A 250 -7.68 -2.35 -7.21
CA ASP A 250 -8.80 -1.78 -6.44
C ASP A 250 -8.39 -0.39 -5.93
N VAL A 251 -8.61 0.63 -6.77
CA VAL A 251 -8.33 2.04 -6.45
C VAL A 251 -9.58 2.80 -5.98
N GLY A 252 -10.67 2.09 -5.71
CA GLY A 252 -11.98 2.70 -5.51
C GLY A 252 -12.63 3.13 -6.83
N GLN A 253 -13.29 4.29 -6.84
CA GLN A 253 -13.90 4.82 -8.06
C GLN A 253 -12.83 5.46 -8.95
N GLY A 254 -12.51 4.79 -10.06
CA GLY A 254 -11.47 5.18 -10.99
C GLY A 254 -10.74 3.97 -11.56
N LEU A 255 -9.67 4.19 -12.31
CA LEU A 255 -8.94 3.12 -12.98
C LEU A 255 -7.43 3.24 -12.80
N ALA A 256 -6.78 2.11 -12.50
CA ALA A 256 -5.35 1.92 -12.64
C ALA A 256 -5.06 0.45 -12.98
N VAL A 257 -4.38 0.21 -14.09
CA VAL A 257 -4.07 -1.14 -14.58
C VAL A 257 -2.58 -1.26 -14.84
N ALA A 258 -1.92 -2.17 -14.11
CA ALA A 258 -0.55 -2.55 -14.45
C ALA A 258 -0.57 -3.66 -15.50
N VAL A 259 0.11 -3.44 -16.62
CA VAL A 259 0.31 -4.41 -17.70
C VAL A 259 1.78 -4.82 -17.70
N ARG A 260 2.04 -6.11 -17.53
CA ARG A 260 3.40 -6.67 -17.41
C ARG A 260 3.63 -7.70 -18.50
N THR A 261 4.78 -7.61 -19.15
CA THR A 261 5.34 -8.65 -20.02
C THR A 261 6.65 -9.18 -19.41
N ARG A 262 7.41 -9.99 -20.15
CA ARG A 262 8.65 -10.61 -19.64
C ARG A 262 9.68 -9.61 -19.10
N ARG A 263 9.78 -8.42 -19.69
CA ARG A 263 10.78 -7.40 -19.33
C ARG A 263 10.22 -6.00 -19.19
N HIS A 264 9.01 -5.74 -19.66
CA HIS A 264 8.41 -4.41 -19.73
C HIS A 264 7.18 -4.29 -18.83
N THR A 265 6.96 -3.09 -18.32
CA THR A 265 5.77 -2.74 -17.53
C THR A 265 5.19 -1.44 -18.03
N LEU A 266 3.90 -1.48 -18.38
CA LEU A 266 3.07 -0.32 -18.69
C LEU A 266 2.06 -0.12 -17.58
N LEU A 267 1.87 1.13 -17.17
CA LEU A 267 0.77 1.55 -16.31
C LEU A 267 -0.26 2.28 -17.15
N TYR A 268 -1.49 1.75 -17.19
CA TYR A 268 -2.63 2.36 -17.85
C TYR A 268 -3.52 3.01 -16.78
N ASP A 269 -3.63 4.33 -16.82
CA ASP A 269 -4.21 5.19 -15.78
C ASP A 269 -3.56 5.06 -14.40
N THR A 270 -3.86 6.02 -13.53
CA THR A 270 -3.17 6.22 -12.24
C THR A 270 -4.12 6.30 -11.05
N GLY A 271 -5.40 6.07 -11.27
CA GLY A 271 -6.44 6.09 -10.25
C GLY A 271 -6.82 7.50 -9.78
N PRO A 272 -7.72 7.59 -8.78
CA PRO A 272 -8.31 8.84 -8.34
C PRO A 272 -7.39 9.72 -7.50
N GLY A 273 -7.70 11.01 -7.48
CA GLY A 273 -7.04 11.99 -6.62
C GLY A 273 -8.01 13.07 -6.13
N ALA A 274 -7.84 13.52 -4.88
CA ALA A 274 -8.62 14.59 -4.24
C ALA A 274 -7.74 15.82 -3.97
N GLU A 275 -8.34 17.01 -3.95
CA GLU A 275 -7.60 18.27 -3.68
C GLU A 275 -7.07 18.32 -2.25
N GLU A 276 -7.76 17.66 -1.33
CA GLU A 276 -7.39 17.48 0.07
C GLU A 276 -6.17 16.53 0.28
N GLY A 277 -5.41 16.26 -0.78
CA GLY A 277 -4.14 15.54 -0.70
C GLY A 277 -4.24 14.01 -0.81
N PHE A 278 -5.39 13.46 -1.20
CA PHE A 278 -5.46 12.06 -1.59
C PHE A 278 -4.91 11.88 -3.01
N ASP A 279 -3.92 11.02 -3.18
CA ASP A 279 -3.31 10.64 -4.45
C ASP A 279 -3.26 9.10 -4.46
N ALA A 280 -4.10 8.45 -5.27
CA ALA A 280 -4.12 6.99 -5.38
C ALA A 280 -2.80 6.44 -5.93
N GLY A 281 -2.07 7.25 -6.70
CA GLY A 281 -0.75 6.95 -7.20
C GLY A 281 0.23 6.66 -6.06
N GLU A 282 0.35 7.58 -5.12
CA GLU A 282 1.22 7.47 -3.95
C GLU A 282 0.75 6.39 -2.96
N ARG A 283 -0.56 6.28 -2.73
CA ARG A 283 -1.11 5.44 -1.67
C ARG A 283 -1.42 4.00 -2.09
N ILE A 284 -1.69 3.75 -3.37
CA ILE A 284 -2.15 2.45 -3.88
C ILE A 284 -1.26 1.97 -5.02
N VAL A 285 -1.12 2.75 -6.09
CA VAL A 285 -0.48 2.30 -7.33
C VAL A 285 1.03 2.05 -7.14
N VAL A 286 1.76 3.00 -6.58
CA VAL A 286 3.21 2.88 -6.34
C VAL A 286 3.50 1.73 -5.37
N PRO A 287 2.86 1.64 -4.18
CA PRO A 287 3.05 0.48 -3.30
C PRO A 287 2.74 -0.85 -3.98
N THR A 288 1.69 -0.92 -4.79
CA THR A 288 1.33 -2.15 -5.54
C THR A 288 2.39 -2.52 -6.57
N LEU A 289 2.89 -1.56 -7.36
CA LEU A 289 3.97 -1.81 -8.33
C LEU A 289 5.26 -2.25 -7.64
N ARG A 290 5.61 -1.64 -6.50
CA ARG A 290 6.78 -2.04 -5.70
C ARG A 290 6.60 -3.45 -5.12
N ALA A 291 5.40 -3.79 -4.64
CA ALA A 291 5.06 -5.14 -4.17
C ALA A 291 5.18 -6.18 -5.29
N LEU A 292 4.83 -5.84 -6.54
CA LEU A 292 5.09 -6.67 -7.73
C LEU A 292 6.57 -6.72 -8.15
N GLY A 293 7.46 -6.10 -7.39
CA GLY A 293 8.89 -6.02 -7.67
C GLY A 293 9.25 -5.14 -8.87
N GLN A 294 8.38 -4.20 -9.24
CA GLN A 294 8.62 -3.28 -10.35
C GLN A 294 9.52 -2.13 -9.90
N GLY A 295 10.79 -2.21 -10.30
CA GLY A 295 11.79 -1.18 -10.06
C GLY A 295 11.63 0.04 -10.99
N ARG A 296 11.12 -0.20 -12.19
CA ARG A 296 10.98 0.77 -13.30
C ARG A 296 9.63 0.57 -14.00
N LEU A 297 9.17 1.62 -14.67
CA LEU A 297 8.07 1.58 -15.62
C LEU A 297 8.59 2.02 -16.99
N ASP A 298 8.21 1.31 -18.04
CA ASP A 298 8.59 1.65 -19.41
C ASP A 298 7.64 2.71 -19.98
N ARG A 299 6.33 2.59 -19.70
CA ARG A 299 5.31 3.53 -20.17
C ARG A 299 4.23 3.79 -19.12
N ILE A 300 3.79 5.03 -19.03
CA ILE A 300 2.55 5.44 -18.35
C ILE A 300 1.62 5.95 -19.45
N MET A 301 0.48 5.29 -19.65
CA MET A 301 -0.55 5.69 -20.61
C MET A 301 -1.76 6.18 -19.82
N ILE A 302 -2.11 7.44 -19.99
CA ILE A 302 -3.35 8.02 -19.48
C ILE A 302 -4.41 7.87 -20.56
N SER A 303 -5.58 7.34 -20.21
CA SER A 303 -6.70 7.21 -21.11
C SER A 303 -7.28 8.58 -21.46
N HIS A 304 -7.66 9.39 -20.46
CA HIS A 304 -8.22 10.74 -20.63
C HIS A 304 -8.01 11.58 -19.35
N ASP A 305 -8.38 12.87 -19.38
CA ASP A 305 -8.05 13.83 -18.30
C ASP A 305 -9.07 13.94 -17.16
N HIS A 306 -9.71 12.84 -16.76
CA HIS A 306 -10.54 12.87 -15.56
C HIS A 306 -9.78 12.45 -14.32
N ARG A 307 -10.15 13.06 -13.19
CA ARG A 307 -9.42 12.92 -11.92
C ARG A 307 -9.39 11.50 -11.38
N ASP A 308 -10.36 10.67 -11.73
CA ASP A 308 -10.43 9.25 -11.41
C ASP A 308 -9.48 8.37 -12.25
N HIS A 309 -8.79 8.98 -13.22
CA HIS A 309 -7.77 8.37 -14.08
C HIS A 309 -6.39 9.04 -13.90
N THR A 310 -6.33 10.37 -13.87
CA THR A 310 -5.07 11.15 -13.77
C THR A 310 -4.70 11.56 -12.35
N GLY A 311 -5.59 11.36 -11.37
CA GLY A 311 -5.42 11.88 -10.02
C GLY A 311 -4.19 11.36 -9.29
N GLY A 312 -3.73 10.14 -9.62
CA GLY A 312 -2.50 9.56 -9.09
C GLY A 312 -1.21 9.88 -9.86
N LEU A 313 -1.28 10.62 -10.96
CA LEU A 313 -0.15 10.78 -11.88
C LEU A 313 1.06 11.45 -11.22
N ARG A 314 0.82 12.38 -10.29
CA ARG A 314 1.88 13.10 -9.57
C ARG A 314 2.70 12.14 -8.70
N GLY A 315 2.03 11.32 -7.87
CA GLY A 315 2.68 10.30 -7.05
C GLY A 315 3.47 9.27 -7.87
N VAL A 316 2.87 8.81 -8.98
CA VAL A 316 3.53 7.86 -9.90
C VAL A 316 4.76 8.47 -10.58
N ARG A 317 4.65 9.68 -11.15
CA ARG A 317 5.76 10.33 -11.88
C ARG A 317 6.93 10.67 -10.98
N ARG A 318 6.69 11.00 -9.71
CA ARG A 318 7.76 11.18 -8.70
C ARG A 318 8.52 9.88 -8.46
N SER A 319 7.82 8.75 -8.42
CA SER A 319 8.41 7.43 -8.14
C SER A 319 9.05 6.77 -9.36
N PHE A 320 8.59 7.11 -10.56
CA PHE A 320 9.05 6.56 -11.84
C PHE A 320 9.31 7.68 -12.88
N PRO A 321 10.27 8.58 -12.65
CA PRO A 321 10.48 9.76 -13.49
C PRO A 321 10.91 9.42 -14.93
N GLY A 322 11.58 8.28 -15.12
CA GLY A 322 12.08 7.80 -16.42
C GLY A 322 11.03 7.14 -17.33
N ALA A 323 9.82 6.91 -16.85
CA ALA A 323 8.77 6.26 -17.65
C ALA A 323 8.27 7.20 -18.76
N MET A 324 8.11 6.67 -19.98
CA MET A 324 7.54 7.45 -21.08
C MET A 324 6.06 7.72 -20.81
N LEU A 325 5.68 8.99 -20.77
CA LEU A 325 4.31 9.41 -20.57
C LEU A 325 3.58 9.53 -21.91
N GLN A 326 2.39 8.96 -22.00
CA GLN A 326 1.53 9.04 -23.17
C GLN A 326 0.08 9.36 -22.74
N ALA A 327 -0.60 10.23 -23.49
CA ALA A 327 -1.97 10.65 -23.21
C ALA A 327 -2.65 11.13 -24.50
N PRO A 328 -3.96 11.38 -24.52
CA PRO A 328 -4.61 11.98 -25.69
C PRO A 328 -4.01 13.36 -26.02
N PRO A 329 -4.16 13.82 -27.28
CA PRO A 329 -3.72 15.14 -27.67
C PRO A 329 -4.22 16.24 -26.73
N GLY A 330 -3.31 17.11 -26.25
CA GLY A 330 -3.65 18.28 -25.45
C GLY A 330 -3.98 18.07 -23.97
N VAL A 331 -4.08 16.81 -23.51
CA VAL A 331 -4.43 16.49 -22.11
C VAL A 331 -3.30 16.82 -21.13
N LEU A 332 -2.07 16.38 -21.41
CA LEU A 332 -0.92 16.63 -20.51
C LEU A 332 0.01 17.70 -21.08
N ARG A 333 0.14 18.82 -20.37
CA ARG A 333 1.14 19.85 -20.67
C ARG A 333 2.53 19.35 -20.26
N GLY A 334 3.43 19.09 -21.22
CA GLY A 334 4.83 18.69 -20.94
C GLY A 334 5.39 17.67 -21.94
N ARG A 335 6.43 16.92 -21.52
CA ARG A 335 7.07 15.84 -22.31
C ARG A 335 6.21 14.56 -22.39
N ALA A 336 4.92 14.70 -22.71
CA ALA A 336 4.03 13.57 -22.98
C ALA A 336 3.94 13.34 -24.49
N SER A 337 4.09 12.08 -24.91
CA SER A 337 3.76 11.66 -26.27
C SER A 337 2.24 11.55 -26.43
N THR A 338 1.72 11.74 -27.65
CA THR A 338 0.29 11.57 -27.90
C THR A 338 -0.05 10.11 -28.16
N CYS A 339 -1.16 9.63 -27.58
CA CYS A 339 -1.83 8.41 -28.03
C CYS A 339 -2.75 8.78 -29.20
N HIS A 340 -2.71 7.98 -30.26
CA HIS A 340 -3.69 8.07 -31.34
C HIS A 340 -3.80 6.74 -32.08
N ALA A 341 -4.94 6.54 -32.73
CA ALA A 341 -5.27 5.36 -33.51
C ALA A 341 -4.18 5.06 -34.56
N GLY A 342 -3.83 3.78 -34.69
CA GLY A 342 -2.83 3.29 -35.64
C GLY A 342 -1.42 3.17 -35.06
N GLN A 343 -1.14 3.72 -33.89
CA GLN A 343 0.11 3.45 -33.19
C GLN A 343 0.18 1.99 -32.73
N SER A 344 1.32 1.35 -32.96
CA SER A 344 1.57 0.00 -32.46
C SER A 344 3.04 -0.21 -32.10
N TRP A 345 3.29 -1.11 -31.15
CA TRP A 345 4.62 -1.57 -30.77
C TRP A 345 4.55 -3.00 -30.26
N GLN A 346 5.70 -3.66 -30.14
CA GLN A 346 5.78 -5.02 -29.62
C GLN A 346 6.77 -5.09 -28.46
N TRP A 347 6.38 -5.79 -27.39
CA TRP A 347 7.25 -6.09 -26.26
C TRP A 347 7.16 -7.56 -25.90
N ASP A 348 8.31 -8.24 -25.89
CA ASP A 348 8.43 -9.64 -25.45
C ASP A 348 7.39 -10.58 -26.11
N GLY A 349 7.13 -10.41 -27.41
CA GLY A 349 6.16 -11.20 -28.16
C GLY A 349 4.70 -10.76 -28.03
N VAL A 350 4.39 -9.73 -27.24
CA VAL A 350 3.04 -9.15 -27.09
C VAL A 350 2.93 -7.88 -27.92
N THR A 351 1.91 -7.78 -28.78
CA THR A 351 1.67 -6.60 -29.61
C THR A 351 0.69 -5.65 -28.93
N PHE A 352 1.06 -4.38 -28.84
CA PHE A 352 0.24 -3.31 -28.28
C PHE A 352 -0.24 -2.43 -29.41
N ARG A 353 -1.54 -2.15 -29.49
CA ARG A 353 -2.15 -1.28 -30.52
C ARG A 353 -3.06 -0.26 -29.89
N VAL A 354 -2.85 1.01 -30.23
CA VAL A 354 -3.77 2.10 -29.89
C VAL A 354 -4.85 2.14 -30.98
N LEU A 355 -6.10 1.89 -30.59
CA LEU A 355 -7.26 1.88 -31.49
C LEU A 355 -7.98 3.23 -31.54
N HIS A 356 -7.82 4.04 -30.49
CA HIS A 356 -8.51 5.32 -30.27
C HIS A 356 -7.59 6.25 -29.45
N PRO A 357 -7.64 7.58 -29.56
CA PRO A 357 -8.50 8.40 -30.44
C PRO A 357 -7.95 8.63 -31.85
N PRO A 358 -8.78 9.03 -32.83
CA PRO A 358 -8.31 9.67 -34.05
C PRO A 358 -7.43 10.89 -33.74
N ARG A 359 -6.56 11.29 -34.68
CA ARG A 359 -5.61 12.40 -34.45
C ARG A 359 -6.28 13.74 -34.17
N ASP A 360 -7.47 13.96 -34.73
CA ASP A 360 -8.19 15.24 -34.66
C ASP A 360 -9.35 15.22 -33.65
N GLU A 361 -9.40 14.23 -32.74
CA GLU A 361 -10.45 14.15 -31.72
C GLU A 361 -10.37 15.35 -30.75
N PRO A 362 -11.49 16.04 -30.45
CA PRO A 362 -11.52 17.14 -29.50
C PRO A 362 -10.98 16.74 -28.12
N GLN A 363 -10.28 17.68 -27.46
CA GLN A 363 -9.60 17.44 -26.19
C GLN A 363 -10.57 17.26 -25.02
N SER A 364 -10.14 16.47 -24.02
CA SER A 364 -10.64 16.52 -22.63
C SER A 364 -12.05 15.96 -22.38
N THR A 365 -12.50 14.98 -23.16
CA THR A 365 -13.73 14.23 -22.86
C THR A 365 -13.42 12.75 -22.62
N ASN A 366 -14.38 12.05 -22.02
CA ASN A 366 -14.43 10.59 -21.97
C ASN A 366 -14.16 9.94 -23.33
N ASP A 367 -14.80 10.47 -24.37
CA ASP A 367 -14.66 9.99 -25.73
C ASP A 367 -13.24 10.16 -26.29
N SER A 368 -12.36 10.97 -25.71
CA SER A 368 -10.95 11.08 -26.12
C SER A 368 -10.04 9.96 -25.60
N SER A 369 -10.61 8.98 -24.89
CA SER A 369 -9.89 7.89 -24.23
C SER A 369 -8.92 7.13 -25.15
N CYS A 370 -7.68 6.90 -24.69
CA CYS A 370 -6.70 6.05 -25.38
C CYS A 370 -7.07 4.55 -25.34
N VAL A 371 -7.88 4.05 -26.27
CA VAL A 371 -8.23 2.62 -26.28
C VAL A 371 -7.02 1.77 -26.68
N LEU A 372 -6.58 0.89 -25.78
CA LEU A 372 -5.41 0.04 -25.95
C LEU A 372 -5.79 -1.44 -26.07
N ARG A 373 -5.32 -2.08 -27.14
CA ARG A 373 -5.43 -3.52 -27.36
C ARG A 373 -4.07 -4.19 -27.12
N LEU A 374 -4.11 -5.29 -26.35
CA LEU A 374 -2.96 -6.13 -26.02
C LEU A 374 -3.15 -7.47 -26.70
N GLU A 375 -2.26 -7.87 -27.62
CA GLU A 375 -2.41 -9.08 -28.44
C GLU A 375 -1.32 -10.09 -28.12
N THR A 376 -1.74 -11.32 -27.87
CA THR A 376 -0.91 -12.51 -27.66
C THR A 376 -1.31 -13.58 -28.68
N ASN A 377 -0.56 -14.68 -28.72
CA ASN A 377 -0.92 -15.84 -29.54
C ASN A 377 -2.23 -16.52 -29.12
N GLN A 378 -2.76 -16.19 -27.94
CA GLN A 378 -3.95 -16.81 -27.35
C GLN A 378 -5.16 -15.88 -27.41
N GLY A 379 -5.00 -14.71 -28.03
CA GLY A 379 -6.02 -13.70 -28.17
C GLY A 379 -5.58 -12.34 -27.63
N ALA A 380 -6.55 -11.49 -27.30
CA ALA A 380 -6.32 -10.13 -26.89
C ALA A 380 -7.09 -9.69 -25.64
N ILE A 381 -6.60 -8.62 -25.04
CA ILE A 381 -7.26 -7.89 -23.96
C ILE A 381 -7.46 -6.44 -24.39
N LEU A 382 -8.62 -5.86 -24.07
CA LEU A 382 -8.99 -4.50 -24.44
C LEU A 382 -9.11 -3.61 -23.19
N LEU A 383 -8.38 -2.49 -23.19
CA LEU A 383 -8.49 -1.42 -22.19
C LEU A 383 -9.20 -0.24 -22.85
N ALA A 384 -10.48 -0.03 -22.51
CA ALA A 384 -11.33 0.92 -23.22
C ALA A 384 -11.27 2.36 -22.68
N GLY A 385 -10.70 2.56 -21.47
CA GLY A 385 -10.85 3.85 -20.77
C GLY A 385 -12.33 4.16 -20.55
N ASP A 386 -12.73 5.41 -20.75
CA ASP A 386 -14.11 5.85 -20.51
C ASP A 386 -14.86 6.20 -21.79
N ILE A 387 -14.51 5.57 -22.92
CA ILE A 387 -15.25 5.80 -24.18
C ILE A 387 -16.76 5.64 -23.99
N GLU A 388 -17.54 6.49 -24.66
CA GLU A 388 -19.00 6.45 -24.63
C GLU A 388 -19.56 5.98 -25.98
N LYS A 389 -20.89 5.99 -26.11
CA LYS A 389 -21.60 5.48 -27.31
C LYS A 389 -21.06 6.03 -28.63
N ARG A 390 -20.60 7.29 -28.66
CA ARG A 390 -20.04 7.93 -29.85
C ARG A 390 -18.72 7.28 -30.26
N SER A 391 -17.76 7.17 -29.35
CA SER A 391 -16.47 6.53 -29.64
C SER A 391 -16.62 5.02 -29.88
N GLU A 392 -17.56 4.35 -29.20
CA GLU A 392 -17.92 2.97 -29.52
C GLU A 392 -18.40 2.81 -30.96
N ALA A 393 -19.31 3.68 -31.43
CA ALA A 393 -19.79 3.66 -32.81
C ALA A 393 -18.69 3.93 -33.83
N LEU A 394 -17.74 4.83 -33.52
CA LEU A 394 -16.57 5.09 -34.36
C LEU A 394 -15.65 3.87 -34.44
N LEU A 395 -15.39 3.21 -33.32
CA LEU A 395 -14.56 2.02 -33.26
C LEU A 395 -15.20 0.83 -33.99
N LEU A 396 -16.51 0.64 -33.86
CA LEU A 396 -17.26 -0.38 -34.62
C LEU A 396 -17.08 -0.22 -36.13
N ARG A 397 -17.01 1.02 -36.64
CA ARG A 397 -16.82 1.31 -38.06
C ARG A 397 -15.38 1.09 -38.54
N HIS A 398 -14.38 1.40 -37.72
CA HIS A 398 -12.99 1.47 -38.18
C HIS A 398 -12.08 0.34 -37.66
N ALA A 399 -12.38 -0.23 -36.49
CA ALA A 399 -11.57 -1.28 -35.88
C ALA A 399 -12.11 -2.69 -36.18
N GLY A 400 -13.42 -2.84 -36.45
CA GLY A 400 -14.03 -4.09 -36.90
C GLY A 400 -13.61 -5.32 -36.08
N ALA A 401 -12.97 -6.29 -36.74
CA ALA A 401 -12.49 -7.53 -36.11
C ALA A 401 -11.44 -7.32 -35.00
N LEU A 402 -10.76 -6.17 -34.95
CA LEU A 402 -9.82 -5.84 -33.88
C LEU A 402 -10.49 -5.57 -32.53
N LEU A 403 -11.83 -5.50 -32.47
CA LEU A 403 -12.55 -5.32 -31.20
C LEU A 403 -12.69 -6.62 -30.42
N ALA A 404 -12.73 -7.77 -31.10
CA ALA A 404 -12.88 -9.07 -30.45
C ALA A 404 -11.72 -9.34 -29.48
N ALA A 405 -12.03 -9.57 -28.21
CA ALA A 405 -11.05 -9.73 -27.14
C ALA A 405 -11.53 -10.74 -26.11
N GLN A 406 -10.62 -11.50 -25.50
CA GLN A 406 -10.91 -12.52 -24.49
C GLN A 406 -11.28 -11.87 -23.16
N ALA A 407 -10.71 -10.70 -22.88
CA ALA A 407 -11.07 -9.89 -21.72
C ALA A 407 -11.16 -8.40 -22.08
N VAL A 408 -12.01 -7.68 -21.36
CA VAL A 408 -12.17 -6.22 -21.49
C VAL A 408 -12.24 -5.57 -20.11
N VAL A 409 -11.55 -4.44 -19.95
CA VAL A 409 -11.87 -3.50 -18.86
C VAL A 409 -13.03 -2.65 -19.35
N VAL A 410 -14.18 -2.83 -18.71
CA VAL A 410 -15.48 -2.26 -19.11
C VAL A 410 -15.36 -0.73 -19.16
N PRO A 411 -15.81 -0.09 -20.25
CA PRO A 411 -15.68 1.34 -20.40
C PRO A 411 -16.47 2.09 -19.32
N HIS A 412 -15.94 3.24 -18.93
CA HIS A 412 -16.60 4.25 -18.11
C HIS A 412 -17.20 3.66 -16.82
N HIS A 413 -16.43 2.75 -16.20
CA HIS A 413 -16.76 2.06 -14.96
C HIS A 413 -18.11 1.31 -14.98
N GLY A 414 -18.66 1.02 -16.17
CA GLY A 414 -20.00 0.45 -16.33
C GLY A 414 -21.15 1.45 -16.28
N SER A 415 -20.92 2.70 -16.71
CA SER A 415 -21.95 3.72 -16.94
C SER A 415 -22.93 3.34 -18.05
N ALA A 416 -24.19 3.77 -17.94
CA ALA A 416 -25.21 3.64 -18.99
C ALA A 416 -24.92 4.48 -20.26
N SER A 417 -23.95 5.40 -20.19
CA SER A 417 -23.44 6.14 -21.36
C SER A 417 -22.47 5.31 -22.22
N SER A 418 -22.12 4.09 -21.80
CA SER A 418 -21.24 3.18 -22.53
C SER A 418 -21.81 1.76 -22.59
N SER A 419 -21.02 0.84 -23.13
CA SER A 419 -21.33 -0.56 -23.33
C SER A 419 -22.61 -0.76 -24.15
N THR A 420 -22.72 -0.07 -25.30
CA THR A 420 -23.86 -0.27 -26.22
C THR A 420 -23.98 -1.74 -26.64
N PRO A 421 -25.19 -2.25 -26.94
CA PRO A 421 -25.36 -3.64 -27.36
C PRO A 421 -24.46 -4.05 -28.53
N ALA A 422 -24.27 -3.16 -29.51
CA ALA A 422 -23.39 -3.41 -30.65
C ALA A 422 -21.91 -3.50 -30.25
N TRP A 423 -21.44 -2.65 -29.34
CA TRP A 423 -20.09 -2.72 -28.79
C TRP A 423 -19.85 -4.01 -28.03
N VAL A 424 -20.76 -4.35 -27.11
CA VAL A 424 -20.69 -5.56 -26.29
C VAL A 424 -20.64 -6.81 -27.18
N ALA A 425 -21.48 -6.87 -28.22
CA ALA A 425 -21.49 -7.97 -29.19
C ALA A 425 -20.22 -8.04 -30.05
N ALA A 426 -19.62 -6.90 -30.41
CA ALA A 426 -18.39 -6.89 -31.21
C ALA A 426 -17.15 -7.28 -30.40
N VAL A 427 -17.09 -6.91 -29.12
CA VAL A 427 -15.99 -7.29 -28.22
C VAL A 427 -16.10 -8.77 -27.84
N ALA A 428 -17.33 -9.26 -27.60
CA ALA A 428 -17.66 -10.66 -27.25
C ALA A 428 -16.67 -11.33 -26.26
N PRO A 429 -16.44 -10.74 -25.07
CA PRO A 429 -15.41 -11.23 -24.17
C PRO A 429 -15.88 -12.41 -23.35
N ARG A 430 -14.90 -13.21 -22.89
CA ARG A 430 -15.14 -14.21 -21.85
C ARG A 430 -15.15 -13.58 -20.45
N LEU A 431 -14.40 -12.49 -20.28
CA LEU A 431 -14.26 -11.79 -19.00
C LEU A 431 -14.41 -10.27 -19.18
N ALA A 432 -15.30 -9.67 -18.40
CA ALA A 432 -15.50 -8.22 -18.34
C ALA A 432 -15.18 -7.72 -16.92
N ILE A 433 -14.24 -6.79 -16.80
CA ILE A 433 -13.79 -6.27 -15.50
C ILE A 433 -14.25 -4.83 -15.34
N VAL A 434 -14.98 -4.59 -14.27
CA VAL A 434 -15.45 -3.27 -13.85
C VAL A 434 -14.56 -2.78 -12.71
N SER A 435 -13.99 -1.59 -12.86
CA SER A 435 -13.26 -0.90 -11.78
C SER A 435 -14.18 0.14 -11.13
N THR A 436 -14.70 -0.14 -9.93
CA THR A 436 -15.56 0.82 -9.22
C THR A 436 -15.29 0.82 -7.73
N GLY A 437 -15.68 1.90 -7.06
CA GLY A 437 -15.67 1.98 -5.60
C GLY A 437 -16.89 1.30 -4.99
N HIS A 438 -16.72 0.64 -3.85
CA HIS A 438 -17.85 0.11 -3.07
C HIS A 438 -18.82 1.24 -2.72
N ARG A 439 -20.10 1.07 -3.07
CA ARG A 439 -21.16 2.09 -2.86
C ARG A 439 -20.77 3.47 -3.39
N ASN A 440 -20.13 3.52 -4.57
CA ASN A 440 -19.78 4.79 -5.21
C ASN A 440 -21.03 5.64 -5.49
N ARG A 441 -20.84 6.97 -5.50
CA ARG A 441 -21.90 7.97 -5.68
C ARG A 441 -22.60 7.93 -7.04
N PHE A 442 -21.99 7.30 -8.04
CA PHE A 442 -22.50 7.26 -9.41
C PHE A 442 -23.48 6.10 -9.64
N GLY A 443 -23.53 5.15 -8.70
CA GLY A 443 -24.32 3.92 -8.86
C GLY A 443 -23.74 3.01 -9.95
N HIS A 444 -22.42 3.04 -10.14
CA HIS A 444 -21.71 2.18 -11.09
C HIS A 444 -21.31 0.84 -10.44
N PRO A 445 -21.23 -0.26 -11.21
CA PRO A 445 -21.77 -0.39 -12.56
C PRO A 445 -23.30 -0.38 -12.54
N ARG A 446 -23.93 0.06 -13.64
CA ARG A 446 -25.39 -0.03 -13.79
C ARG A 446 -25.79 -1.49 -14.04
N ALA A 447 -26.86 -1.96 -13.39
CA ALA A 447 -27.36 -3.33 -13.54
C ALA A 447 -27.60 -3.71 -15.01
N GLU A 448 -28.24 -2.85 -15.79
CA GLU A 448 -28.47 -3.04 -17.22
C GLU A 448 -27.18 -3.17 -18.07
N VAL A 449 -26.06 -2.59 -17.62
CA VAL A 449 -24.76 -2.74 -18.30
C VAL A 449 -24.15 -4.09 -17.96
N VAL A 450 -24.23 -4.51 -16.69
CA VAL A 450 -23.79 -5.85 -16.25
C VAL A 450 -24.57 -6.93 -16.99
N GLU A 451 -25.90 -6.81 -17.04
CA GLU A 451 -26.78 -7.75 -17.76
C GLU A 451 -26.42 -7.85 -19.25
N ARG A 452 -26.07 -6.73 -19.90
CA ARG A 452 -25.61 -6.74 -21.30
C ARG A 452 -24.35 -7.57 -21.50
N TRP A 453 -23.34 -7.40 -20.64
CA TRP A 453 -22.11 -8.21 -20.72
C TRP A 453 -22.37 -9.68 -20.42
N GLN A 454 -23.23 -9.98 -19.44
CA GLN A 454 -23.62 -11.35 -19.11
C GLN A 454 -24.42 -12.02 -20.23
N ALA A 455 -25.26 -11.27 -20.96
CA ALA A 455 -26.07 -11.78 -22.06
C ALA A 455 -25.24 -12.29 -23.25
N VAL A 456 -24.00 -11.80 -23.42
CA VAL A 456 -23.04 -12.35 -24.41
C VAL A 456 -22.15 -13.45 -23.84
N GLY A 457 -22.43 -13.91 -22.62
CA GLY A 457 -21.71 -15.00 -21.95
C GLY A 457 -20.45 -14.58 -21.20
N ALA A 458 -20.22 -13.27 -20.98
CA ALA A 458 -19.07 -12.80 -20.22
C ALA A 458 -19.27 -13.01 -18.71
N GLU A 459 -18.22 -13.49 -18.03
CA GLU A 459 -18.13 -13.36 -16.57
C GLU A 459 -17.81 -11.90 -16.24
N VAL A 460 -18.63 -11.27 -15.39
CA VAL A 460 -18.44 -9.87 -14.98
C VAL A 460 -17.87 -9.82 -13.57
N LEU A 461 -16.67 -9.27 -13.41
CA LEU A 461 -16.01 -9.07 -12.12
C LEU A 461 -15.94 -7.58 -11.78
N ASN A 462 -16.15 -7.25 -10.51
CA ASN A 462 -16.05 -5.88 -10.01
C ASN A 462 -14.96 -5.78 -8.93
N THR A 463 -14.03 -4.83 -9.06
CA THR A 463 -12.97 -4.61 -8.08
C THR A 463 -13.51 -4.30 -6.67
N SER A 464 -14.66 -3.62 -6.57
CA SER A 464 -15.29 -3.32 -5.27
C SER A 464 -15.71 -4.54 -4.47
N GLU A 465 -15.89 -5.70 -5.13
CA GLU A 465 -16.28 -6.98 -4.53
C GLU A 465 -15.10 -7.96 -4.50
N SER A 466 -14.29 -7.94 -5.55
CA SER A 466 -13.20 -8.90 -5.80
C SER A 466 -11.87 -8.47 -5.18
N GLY A 467 -11.75 -7.19 -4.79
CA GLY A 467 -10.45 -6.53 -4.63
C GLY A 467 -9.75 -6.39 -5.97
N ALA A 468 -8.42 -6.31 -5.98
CA ALA A 468 -7.67 -6.27 -7.22
C ALA A 468 -7.91 -7.56 -8.04
N VAL A 469 -8.07 -7.41 -9.35
CA VAL A 469 -8.30 -8.53 -10.28
C VAL A 469 -7.06 -8.71 -11.13
N ARG A 470 -6.43 -9.88 -11.00
CA ARG A 470 -5.25 -10.26 -11.80
C ARG A 470 -5.66 -11.19 -12.92
N ILE A 471 -5.16 -10.93 -14.12
CA ILE A 471 -5.49 -11.66 -15.35
C ILE A 471 -4.19 -12.09 -16.00
N TRP A 472 -4.13 -13.32 -16.48
CA TRP A 472 -3.05 -13.80 -17.34
C TRP A 472 -3.64 -14.25 -18.67
N LEU A 473 -2.99 -13.85 -19.75
CA LEU A 473 -3.28 -14.37 -21.08
C LEU A 473 -1.96 -14.84 -21.70
N GLY A 474 -1.86 -16.16 -21.84
CA GLY A 474 -0.65 -16.86 -22.24
C GLY A 474 -0.96 -18.32 -22.56
N ARG A 475 0.05 -19.19 -22.59
CA ARG A 475 -0.07 -20.59 -23.07
C ARG A 475 -1.16 -21.38 -22.33
N GLY A 476 -1.41 -21.05 -21.06
CA GLY A 476 -2.48 -21.63 -20.25
C GLY A 476 -3.89 -21.10 -20.52
N GLY A 477 -4.08 -20.29 -21.56
CA GLY A 477 -5.31 -19.58 -21.88
C GLY A 477 -5.55 -18.36 -20.98
N LEU A 478 -6.79 -17.88 -20.96
CA LEU A 478 -7.25 -16.82 -20.05
C LEU A 478 -7.40 -17.39 -18.63
N GLN A 479 -6.68 -16.81 -17.67
CA GLN A 479 -6.77 -17.12 -16.25
C GLN A 479 -7.05 -15.86 -15.45
N VAL A 480 -7.75 -16.00 -14.33
CA VAL A 480 -8.10 -14.87 -13.45
C VAL A 480 -7.85 -15.22 -12.00
N ARG A 481 -7.54 -14.21 -11.20
CA ARG A 481 -7.48 -14.31 -9.74
C ARG A 481 -8.01 -13.04 -9.10
N GLU A 482 -8.87 -13.23 -8.12
CA GLU A 482 -9.46 -12.16 -7.34
C GLU A 482 -8.83 -12.08 -5.97
N GLN A 483 -8.37 -10.88 -5.60
CA GLN A 483 -7.57 -10.71 -4.40
C GLN A 483 -8.32 -11.07 -3.11
N ARG A 484 -9.60 -10.73 -2.98
CA ARG A 484 -10.39 -11.03 -1.77
C ARG A 484 -10.75 -12.51 -1.64
N VAL A 485 -10.78 -13.25 -2.76
CA VAL A 485 -11.00 -14.70 -2.73
C VAL A 485 -9.71 -15.44 -2.38
N PHE A 486 -8.59 -14.97 -2.93
CA PHE A 486 -7.27 -15.57 -2.73
C PHE A 486 -6.72 -15.30 -1.33
N GLU A 487 -6.79 -14.05 -0.87
CA GLU A 487 -6.28 -13.59 0.43
C GLU A 487 -7.45 -13.13 1.31
N ARG A 488 -8.32 -14.09 1.65
CA ARG A 488 -9.53 -13.86 2.44
C ARG A 488 -9.19 -13.25 3.79
N ARG A 489 -9.87 -12.16 4.12
CA ARG A 489 -9.83 -11.57 5.46
C ARG A 489 -11.13 -11.85 6.19
N TRP A 490 -11.06 -11.94 7.51
CA TRP A 490 -12.23 -12.26 8.34
C TRP A 490 -13.34 -11.19 8.30
N TRP A 491 -13.04 -9.99 7.80
CA TRP A 491 -14.00 -8.92 7.55
C TRP A 491 -14.47 -8.83 6.09
N ASP A 492 -13.93 -9.65 5.18
CA ASP A 492 -14.40 -9.67 3.81
C ASP A 492 -15.80 -10.30 3.77
N ALA A 493 -16.81 -9.50 3.45
CA ALA A 493 -18.19 -9.97 3.32
C ALA A 493 -18.40 -10.93 2.12
N ALA A 494 -17.34 -11.25 1.36
CA ALA A 494 -17.35 -12.00 0.11
C ALA A 494 -17.92 -13.43 0.23
N GLU A 495 -18.02 -13.99 1.44
CA GLU A 495 -18.69 -15.27 1.66
C GLU A 495 -20.19 -15.25 1.32
N ARG A 496 -20.86 -14.09 1.36
CA ARG A 496 -22.33 -14.05 1.23
C ARG A 496 -22.88 -14.01 -0.19
N SER A 497 -22.06 -13.79 -1.22
CA SER A 497 -22.56 -13.62 -2.61
C SER A 497 -22.04 -14.64 -3.62
N ARG A 498 -21.01 -15.43 -3.30
CA ARG A 498 -20.30 -16.28 -4.28
C ARG A 498 -20.45 -17.81 -4.22
N PRO A 499 -21.06 -18.45 -3.20
CA PRO A 499 -21.30 -19.90 -3.25
C PRO A 499 -22.12 -20.37 -4.47
N ALA A 500 -22.78 -19.46 -5.21
CA ALA A 500 -23.64 -19.77 -6.34
C ALA A 500 -23.02 -19.60 -7.75
N ALA A 501 -21.79 -19.08 -7.90
CA ALA A 501 -21.28 -18.59 -9.20
C ALA A 501 -20.01 -19.26 -9.75
N ILE A 502 -19.55 -20.40 -9.21
CA ILE A 502 -18.50 -21.20 -9.86
C ILE A 502 -19.15 -22.12 -10.91
N LEU A 503 -19.68 -21.51 -11.98
CA LEU A 503 -20.06 -22.17 -13.23
C LEU A 503 -19.22 -21.68 -14.42
N SER A 504 -18.26 -20.78 -14.18
CA SER A 504 -17.40 -20.22 -15.24
C SER A 504 -16.28 -21.19 -15.65
N ALA A 505 -16.07 -21.31 -16.96
CA ALA A 505 -14.95 -22.03 -17.56
C ALA A 505 -13.58 -21.30 -17.40
N ILE A 506 -13.55 -20.15 -16.70
CA ILE A 506 -12.33 -19.42 -16.40
C ILE A 506 -11.70 -20.02 -15.14
N LYS A 507 -10.46 -20.51 -15.27
CA LYS A 507 -9.73 -21.10 -14.14
C LYS A 507 -9.34 -20.01 -13.15
N GLN A 508 -9.86 -20.09 -11.93
CA GLN A 508 -9.29 -19.36 -10.79
C GLN A 508 -7.89 -19.90 -10.53
N ALA A 509 -6.88 -19.06 -10.77
CA ALA A 509 -5.50 -19.44 -10.59
C ALA A 509 -5.16 -19.36 -9.09
N ALA A 510 -4.97 -20.50 -8.42
CA ALA A 510 -4.47 -20.54 -7.03
C ALA A 510 -3.06 -19.96 -6.94
N ALA A 511 -2.29 -20.15 -8.00
CA ALA A 511 -0.88 -19.83 -8.14
C ALA A 511 -0.71 -19.37 -9.61
N GLY A 512 0.21 -18.45 -9.92
CA GLY A 512 0.34 -17.93 -11.30
C GLY A 512 0.67 -19.05 -12.31
N PRO A 513 0.61 -18.81 -13.63
CA PRO A 513 0.96 -19.85 -14.59
C PRO A 513 2.41 -20.32 -14.40
N GLY A 514 2.61 -21.52 -13.85
CA GLY A 514 3.93 -22.16 -13.66
C GLY A 514 4.40 -22.35 -12.21
N ASP A 515 3.51 -22.25 -11.22
CA ASP A 515 3.78 -22.67 -9.84
C ASP A 515 3.69 -24.19 -9.63
#